data_AF-A0AAV0WC75-F1
#
_entry.id   AF-A0AAV0WC75-F1
#
_cell.length_a   1.000
_cell.length_b   1.000
_cell.length_c   1.000
_cell.angle_alpha   90.00
_cell.angle_beta   90.00
_cell.angle_gamma   90.00
#
_symmetry.space_group_name_H-M   'P 1'
#
loop_
_entity.id
_entity.type
_entity.pdbx_description
1 polymer ?
#
loop_
_entity_poly.entity_id
_entity_poly.type
_entity_poly.pdbx_seq_one_letter_code
_entity_poly.pdbx_strand_id
1 'polypeptide(L)'
;MYDTPHLLKSVRNNFKKYDFKHQNEIYSWTDIVAFYNLDKDKVPRLAPKLKEIHIKLPPFSPMRVCLAAQTFSHTVSSAILTLVSNNQLCSKAVYTAKFIKLLDDLFDVFNSASFDECKKFRKPLSENTIHWKLLNEALQFFNELEIKNTMNKQPPCITGWIANIICLKNLYQDLHENFNFEYLLVRRLTQDCLESLFSCKRR
;
A
#
# COMPACT_ATOMS: atom_id res chain seq x y z
N MET A 1 12.54 12.09 1.79
CA MET A 1 11.35 11.20 1.76
C MET A 1 11.44 10.21 2.90
N TYR A 2 10.29 9.86 3.49
CA TYR A 2 10.16 8.75 4.42
C TYR A 2 10.29 7.42 3.70
N ASP A 3 10.71 6.38 4.42
CA ASP A 3 10.88 5.06 3.83
C ASP A 3 9.54 4.35 3.57
N THR A 4 9.23 4.13 2.30
CA THR A 4 7.95 3.61 1.80
C THR A 4 7.61 2.21 2.37
N PRO A 5 8.52 1.21 2.37
CA PRO A 5 8.34 -0.06 3.09
C PRO A 5 7.89 0.10 4.55
N HIS A 6 8.50 1.03 5.27
CA HIS A 6 8.17 1.31 6.67
C HIS A 6 6.80 1.97 6.84
N LEU A 7 6.42 2.86 5.93
CA LEU A 7 5.09 3.46 5.91
C LEU A 7 4.01 2.40 5.68
N LEU A 8 4.17 1.52 4.68
CA LEU A 8 3.20 0.45 4.37
C LEU A 8 3.00 -0.50 5.57
N LYS A 9 4.12 -0.91 6.18
CA LYS A 9 4.15 -1.73 7.41
C LYS A 9 3.38 -1.05 8.56
N SER A 10 3.60 0.25 8.74
CA SER A 10 2.95 1.03 9.80
C SER A 10 1.46 1.22 9.54
N VAL A 11 1.05 1.42 8.29
CA VAL A 11 -0.37 1.43 7.90
C VAL A 11 -1.03 0.10 8.26
N ARG A 12 -0.42 -1.05 7.92
CA ARG A 12 -0.96 -2.38 8.29
C ARG A 12 -1.14 -2.52 9.80
N ASN A 13 -0.13 -2.11 10.58
CA ASN A 13 -0.18 -2.23 12.04
C ASN A 13 -1.28 -1.37 12.67
N ASN A 14 -1.52 -0.17 12.13
CA ASN A 14 -2.63 0.68 12.55
C ASN A 14 -3.97 0.11 12.09
N PHE A 15 -4.06 -0.35 10.84
CA PHE A 15 -5.28 -0.88 10.24
C PHE A 15 -5.79 -2.12 10.97
N LYS A 16 -4.89 -2.98 11.48
CA LYS A 16 -5.26 -4.11 12.33
C LYS A 16 -5.89 -3.69 13.67
N LYS A 17 -5.51 -2.53 14.21
CA LYS A 17 -5.95 -2.04 15.53
C LYS A 17 -7.20 -1.17 15.45
N TYR A 18 -7.33 -0.40 14.39
CA TYR A 18 -8.33 0.65 14.26
C TYR A 18 -8.97 0.59 12.88
N ASP A 19 -10.28 0.78 12.84
CA ASP A 19 -10.99 1.02 11.59
C ASP A 19 -10.66 2.41 11.06
N PHE A 20 -10.54 2.48 9.73
CA PHE A 20 -10.39 3.75 9.04
C PHE A 20 -11.73 4.15 8.44
N LYS A 21 -11.93 5.44 8.23
CA LYS A 21 -13.15 6.00 7.69
C LYS A 21 -12.81 7.10 6.71
N HIS A 22 -13.51 7.13 5.59
CA HIS A 22 -13.44 8.20 4.61
C HIS A 22 -14.88 8.49 4.19
N GLN A 23 -15.36 9.70 4.48
CA GLN A 23 -16.77 10.06 4.29
C GLN A 23 -17.72 9.07 4.99
N ASN A 24 -18.56 8.34 4.25
CA ASN A 24 -19.47 7.32 4.80
C ASN A 24 -18.95 5.88 4.64
N GLU A 25 -17.72 5.72 4.14
CA GLU A 25 -17.09 4.43 3.89
C GLU A 25 -16.23 4.02 5.08
N ILE A 26 -16.36 2.77 5.52
CA ILE A 26 -15.58 2.19 6.62
C ILE A 26 -14.69 1.11 6.04
N TYR A 27 -13.41 1.17 6.39
CA TYR A 27 -12.39 0.21 6.02
C TYR A 27 -12.00 -0.53 7.29
N SER A 28 -12.14 -1.86 7.29
CA SER A 28 -11.91 -2.65 8.49
C SER A 28 -11.01 -3.85 8.22
N TRP A 29 -10.11 -4.11 9.18
CA TRP A 29 -9.33 -5.35 9.19
C TRP A 29 -10.21 -6.60 9.26
N THR A 30 -11.41 -6.47 9.83
CA THR A 30 -12.36 -7.57 9.95
C THR A 30 -12.79 -8.12 8.58
N ASP A 31 -12.86 -7.29 7.54
CA ASP A 31 -13.15 -7.73 6.17
C ASP A 31 -12.05 -8.65 5.64
N ILE A 32 -10.77 -8.34 5.94
CA ILE A 32 -9.62 -9.18 5.56
C ILE A 32 -9.66 -10.52 6.31
N VAL A 33 -10.03 -10.50 7.60
CA VAL A 33 -10.20 -11.72 8.41
C VAL A 33 -11.31 -12.59 7.86
N ALA A 34 -12.47 -12.00 7.54
CA ALA A 34 -13.62 -12.69 6.97
C ALA A 34 -13.26 -13.31 5.60
N PHE A 35 -12.63 -12.54 4.72
CA PHE A 35 -12.08 -13.04 3.46
C PHE A 35 -11.14 -14.23 3.68
N TYR A 36 -10.15 -14.09 4.56
CA TYR A 36 -9.18 -15.16 4.83
C TYR A 36 -9.86 -16.44 5.31
N ASN A 37 -10.85 -16.34 6.19
CA ASN A 37 -11.59 -17.51 6.69
C ASN A 37 -12.40 -18.22 5.61
N LEU A 38 -12.92 -17.48 4.61
CA LEU A 38 -13.62 -18.08 3.46
C LEU A 38 -12.67 -18.69 2.43
N ASP A 39 -11.44 -18.19 2.33
CA ASP A 39 -10.48 -18.60 1.30
C ASP A 39 -9.49 -19.67 1.76
N LYS A 40 -9.17 -19.74 3.07
CA LYS A 40 -8.05 -20.55 3.59
C LYS A 40 -8.14 -22.05 3.28
N ASP A 41 -9.35 -22.61 3.19
CA ASP A 41 -9.60 -24.04 2.97
C ASP A 41 -10.04 -24.36 1.53
N LYS A 42 -10.12 -23.36 0.64
CA LYS A 42 -10.52 -23.55 -0.76
C LYS A 42 -9.40 -24.14 -1.60
N VAL A 43 -9.76 -24.91 -2.62
CA VAL A 43 -8.84 -25.43 -3.63
C VAL A 43 -9.44 -25.20 -5.02
N PRO A 44 -8.84 -24.33 -5.87
CA PRO A 44 -7.72 -23.45 -5.57
C PRO A 44 -8.11 -22.27 -4.66
N ARG A 45 -7.12 -21.73 -3.93
CA ARG A 45 -7.26 -20.48 -3.17
C ARG A 45 -7.18 -19.27 -4.08
N LEU A 46 -7.98 -18.24 -3.81
CA LEU A 46 -7.95 -16.96 -4.50
C LEU A 46 -6.71 -16.12 -4.12
N ALA A 47 -6.29 -16.16 -2.85
CA ALA A 47 -5.11 -15.44 -2.36
C ALA A 47 -4.13 -16.38 -1.64
N PRO A 48 -3.41 -17.26 -2.36
CA PRO A 48 -2.58 -18.31 -1.77
C PRO A 48 -1.41 -17.78 -0.92
N LYS A 49 -0.95 -16.54 -1.17
CA LYS A 49 0.10 -15.89 -0.38
C LYS A 49 -0.41 -15.36 0.97
N LEU A 50 -1.72 -15.08 1.10
CA LEU A 50 -2.30 -14.66 2.36
C LEU A 50 -2.45 -15.87 3.28
N LYS A 51 -1.62 -15.91 4.31
CA LYS A 51 -1.52 -16.99 5.32
C LYS A 51 -1.91 -16.49 6.70
N GLU A 52 -2.17 -17.40 7.63
CA GLU A 52 -2.55 -17.09 9.01
C GLU A 52 -1.62 -16.08 9.70
N ILE A 53 -0.31 -16.16 9.44
CA ILE A 53 0.70 -15.22 9.98
C ILE A 53 0.38 -13.75 9.64
N HIS A 54 -0.25 -13.48 8.50
CA HIS A 54 -0.67 -12.13 8.09
C HIS A 54 -1.81 -11.61 8.96
N ILE A 55 -2.68 -12.51 9.40
CA ILE A 55 -3.87 -12.18 10.18
C ILE A 55 -3.53 -12.07 11.66
N LYS A 56 -2.90 -13.12 12.22
CA LYS A 56 -2.54 -13.19 13.64
C LYS A 56 -1.41 -12.24 14.01
N LEU A 57 -0.50 -11.90 13.07
CA LEU A 57 0.71 -11.11 13.30
C LEU A 57 1.42 -11.46 14.64
N PRO A 58 1.93 -12.70 14.81
CA PRO A 58 2.69 -13.11 16.01
C PRO A 58 3.96 -12.25 16.22
N PRO A 59 4.66 -12.35 17.36
CA PRO A 59 5.87 -11.56 17.63
C PRO A 59 6.85 -11.50 16.45
N PHE A 60 7.51 -10.35 16.28
CA PHE A 60 8.41 -10.02 15.16
C PHE A 60 7.76 -9.90 13.77
N SER A 61 6.63 -10.56 13.51
CA SER A 61 5.93 -10.43 12.22
C SER A 61 5.41 -9.02 11.90
N PRO A 62 5.02 -8.16 12.88
CA PRO A 62 4.71 -6.76 12.62
C PRO A 62 5.89 -5.96 12.06
N MET A 63 7.14 -6.44 12.18
CA MET A 63 8.32 -5.78 11.60
C MET A 63 8.55 -6.15 10.13
N ARG A 64 7.93 -7.24 9.63
CA ARG A 64 8.17 -7.75 8.28
C ARG A 64 7.36 -6.97 7.24
N VAL A 65 8.07 -6.25 6.37
CA VAL A 65 7.49 -5.52 5.23
C VAL A 65 6.83 -6.47 4.24
N CYS A 66 7.45 -7.63 3.96
CA CYS A 66 6.91 -8.60 3.00
C CYS A 66 5.49 -9.07 3.36
N LEU A 67 5.19 -9.21 4.66
CA LEU A 67 3.84 -9.55 5.11
C LEU A 67 2.86 -8.39 4.88
N ALA A 68 3.29 -7.14 5.07
CA ALA A 68 2.44 -5.98 4.77
C ALA A 68 2.12 -5.87 3.28
N ALA A 69 3.14 -6.00 2.41
CA ALA A 69 2.96 -5.98 0.97
C ALA A 69 2.08 -7.15 0.46
N GLN A 70 2.18 -8.33 1.08
CA GLN A 70 1.32 -9.47 0.72
C GLN A 70 -0.13 -9.27 1.17
N THR A 71 -0.36 -8.71 2.37
CA THR A 71 -1.71 -8.35 2.85
C THR A 71 -2.34 -7.28 1.96
N PHE A 72 -1.58 -6.24 1.60
CA PHE A 72 -2.02 -5.13 0.77
C PHE A 72 -1.70 -5.33 -0.70
N SER A 73 -1.98 -6.52 -1.22
CA SER A 73 -1.68 -6.86 -2.61
C SER A 73 -2.90 -6.77 -3.52
N HIS A 74 -2.66 -6.54 -4.82
CA HIS A 74 -3.68 -6.65 -5.86
C HIS A 74 -4.49 -7.95 -5.75
N THR A 75 -3.83 -9.10 -5.53
CA THR A 75 -4.49 -10.41 -5.45
C THR A 75 -5.51 -10.45 -4.31
N VAL A 76 -5.18 -9.91 -3.13
CA VAL A 76 -6.12 -9.85 -2.01
C VAL A 76 -7.30 -8.93 -2.32
N SER A 77 -7.04 -7.75 -2.90
CA SER A 77 -8.10 -6.83 -3.33
C SER A 77 -9.07 -7.48 -4.32
N SER A 78 -8.55 -8.09 -5.40
CA SER A 78 -9.37 -8.76 -6.41
C SER A 78 -10.16 -9.92 -5.81
N ALA A 79 -9.55 -10.72 -4.93
CA ALA A 79 -10.22 -11.84 -4.31
C ALA A 79 -11.38 -11.41 -3.40
N ILE A 80 -11.21 -10.33 -2.62
CA ILE A 80 -12.30 -9.75 -1.83
C ILE A 80 -13.44 -9.30 -2.76
N LEU A 81 -13.12 -8.56 -3.84
CA LEU A 81 -14.14 -8.11 -4.81
C LEU A 81 -14.89 -9.29 -5.44
N THR A 82 -14.21 -10.37 -5.79
CA THR A 82 -14.83 -11.60 -6.33
C THR A 82 -15.79 -12.24 -5.33
N LEU A 83 -15.42 -12.33 -4.04
CA LEU A 83 -16.34 -12.88 -3.04
C LEU A 83 -17.54 -11.97 -2.80
N VAL A 84 -17.36 -10.65 -2.85
CA VAL A 84 -18.49 -9.72 -2.74
C VAL A 84 -19.41 -9.83 -3.95
N SER A 85 -18.89 -9.87 -5.18
CA SER A 85 -19.73 -10.01 -6.39
C SER A 85 -20.53 -11.31 -6.40
N ASN A 86 -20.01 -12.35 -5.74
CA ASN A 86 -20.68 -13.64 -5.59
C ASN A 86 -21.57 -13.71 -4.33
N ASN A 87 -21.82 -12.58 -3.64
CA ASN A 87 -22.61 -12.49 -2.40
C ASN A 87 -22.10 -13.40 -1.27
N GLN A 88 -20.80 -13.76 -1.27
CA GLN A 88 -20.17 -14.60 -0.24
C GLN A 88 -19.52 -13.77 0.88
N LEU A 89 -19.34 -12.46 0.67
CA LEU A 89 -18.78 -11.53 1.63
C LEU A 89 -19.64 -10.26 1.69
N CYS A 90 -19.64 -9.56 2.82
CA CYS A 90 -20.43 -8.33 3.00
C CYS A 90 -20.14 -7.31 1.89
N SER A 91 -21.18 -6.68 1.34
CA SER A 91 -21.04 -5.68 0.27
C SER A 91 -20.13 -4.50 0.66
N LYS A 92 -20.08 -4.15 1.95
CA LYS A 92 -19.20 -3.10 2.48
C LYS A 92 -17.70 -3.44 2.36
N ALA A 93 -17.33 -4.71 2.23
CA ALA A 93 -15.93 -5.12 2.05
C ALA A 93 -15.31 -4.60 0.73
N VAL A 94 -16.13 -4.11 -0.21
CA VAL A 94 -15.67 -3.41 -1.43
C VAL A 94 -14.81 -2.20 -1.07
N TYR A 95 -15.15 -1.46 -0.02
CA TYR A 95 -14.38 -0.30 0.41
C TYR A 95 -12.98 -0.71 0.86
N THR A 96 -12.89 -1.73 1.73
CA THR A 96 -11.61 -2.33 2.13
C THR A 96 -10.82 -2.85 0.94
N ALA A 97 -11.46 -3.51 -0.04
CA ALA A 97 -10.77 -3.97 -1.24
C ALA A 97 -10.19 -2.82 -2.09
N LYS A 98 -10.93 -1.72 -2.26
CA LYS A 98 -10.46 -0.52 -2.98
C LYS A 98 -9.30 0.15 -2.26
N PHE A 99 -9.35 0.24 -0.93
CA PHE A 99 -8.24 0.75 -0.14
C PHE A 99 -6.97 -0.11 -0.25
N ILE A 100 -7.10 -1.43 -0.20
CA ILE A 100 -5.98 -2.37 -0.44
C ILE A 100 -5.38 -2.13 -1.83
N LYS A 101 -6.21 -1.94 -2.86
CA LYS A 101 -5.75 -1.66 -4.23
C LYS A 101 -4.99 -0.33 -4.32
N LEU A 102 -5.52 0.72 -3.70
CA LEU A 102 -4.89 2.04 -3.63
C LEU A 102 -3.48 1.93 -3.00
N LEU A 103 -3.35 1.18 -1.91
CA LEU A 103 -2.05 0.94 -1.27
C LEU A 103 -1.08 0.10 -2.12
N ASP A 104 -1.54 -0.97 -2.78
CA ASP A 104 -0.71 -1.79 -3.68
C ASP A 104 -0.14 -0.93 -4.81
N ASP A 105 -1.01 -0.17 -5.48
CA ASP A 105 -0.65 0.68 -6.61
C ASP A 105 0.30 1.79 -6.19
N LEU A 106 0.00 2.46 -5.07
CA LEU A 106 0.84 3.53 -4.55
C LEU A 106 2.22 2.98 -4.16
N PHE A 107 2.26 1.83 -3.49
CA PHE A 107 3.52 1.18 -3.14
C PHE A 107 4.34 0.81 -4.38
N ASP A 108 3.67 0.37 -5.46
CA ASP A 108 4.33 0.08 -6.74
C ASP A 108 4.94 1.34 -7.39
N VAL A 109 4.28 2.52 -7.30
CA VAL A 109 4.87 3.79 -7.79
C VAL A 109 6.21 4.08 -7.12
N PHE A 110 6.24 3.99 -5.79
CA PHE A 110 7.44 4.25 -5.01
C PHE A 110 8.50 3.14 -5.12
N ASN A 111 8.17 2.02 -5.76
CA ASN A 111 9.07 0.92 -6.03
C ASN A 111 9.34 0.74 -7.54
N SER A 112 9.18 1.81 -8.33
CA SER A 112 9.47 1.81 -9.76
C SER A 112 10.98 1.66 -10.03
N ALA A 113 11.34 0.65 -10.84
CA ALA A 113 12.72 0.19 -10.97
C ALA A 113 13.22 0.12 -12.42
N SER A 114 12.37 -0.24 -13.38
CA SER A 114 12.76 -0.37 -14.79
C SER A 114 11.59 -0.18 -15.76
N PHE A 115 11.89 0.03 -17.04
CA PHE A 115 10.89 0.12 -18.11
C PHE A 115 10.22 -1.24 -18.44
N ASP A 116 10.93 -2.34 -18.20
CA ASP A 116 10.49 -3.71 -18.52
C ASP A 116 9.65 -4.34 -17.39
N GLU A 117 9.00 -3.51 -16.59
CA GLU A 117 8.11 -3.95 -15.51
C GLU A 117 6.73 -4.34 -16.06
N CYS A 118 6.25 -5.54 -15.68
CA CYS A 118 4.91 -6.00 -16.03
C CYS A 118 3.82 -5.16 -15.35
N LYS A 119 4.11 -4.60 -14.17
CA LYS A 119 3.16 -3.77 -13.42
C LYS A 119 3.23 -2.33 -13.89
N LYS A 120 2.09 -1.77 -14.33
CA LYS A 120 2.00 -0.42 -14.88
C LYS A 120 2.56 0.66 -13.96
N PHE A 121 2.28 0.57 -12.65
CA PHE A 121 2.75 1.54 -11.66
C PHE A 121 4.20 1.32 -11.21
N ARG A 122 4.87 0.23 -11.61
CA ARG A 122 6.32 0.05 -11.38
C ARG A 122 7.18 0.57 -12.53
N LYS A 123 6.54 0.99 -13.62
CA LYS A 123 7.25 1.65 -14.71
C LYS A 123 7.74 3.03 -14.25
N PRO A 124 8.70 3.63 -14.96
CA PRO A 124 9.22 4.94 -14.59
C PRO A 124 8.13 6.00 -14.61
N LEU A 125 8.21 6.94 -13.67
CA LEU A 125 7.32 8.08 -13.60
C LEU A 125 7.80 9.14 -14.59
N SER A 126 6.93 9.57 -15.51
CA SER A 126 7.16 10.68 -16.44
C SER A 126 5.91 11.52 -16.61
N GLU A 127 6.04 12.67 -17.27
CA GLU A 127 5.02 13.73 -17.38
C GLU A 127 3.63 13.20 -17.75
N ASN A 128 3.55 12.31 -18.75
CA ASN A 128 2.28 11.83 -19.31
C ASN A 128 1.85 10.45 -18.80
N THR A 129 2.32 10.05 -17.60
CA THR A 129 2.02 8.72 -17.06
C THR A 129 0.79 8.70 -16.17
N ILE A 130 0.17 7.52 -16.06
CA ILE A 130 -0.99 7.27 -15.19
C ILE A 130 -0.69 7.48 -13.70
N HIS A 131 0.60 7.56 -13.30
CA HIS A 131 1.01 7.74 -11.92
C HIS A 131 0.44 9.02 -11.31
N TRP A 132 0.36 10.12 -12.07
CA TRP A 132 -0.12 11.40 -11.55
C TRP A 132 -1.57 11.35 -11.09
N LYS A 133 -2.42 10.64 -11.83
CA LYS A 133 -3.82 10.43 -11.44
C LYS A 133 -3.90 9.70 -10.10
N LEU A 134 -3.18 8.58 -9.97
CA LEU A 134 -3.12 7.82 -8.73
C LEU A 134 -2.55 8.64 -7.56
N LEU A 135 -1.48 9.40 -7.78
CA LEU A 135 -0.86 10.23 -6.75
C LEU A 135 -1.82 11.32 -6.24
N ASN A 136 -2.59 11.95 -7.13
CA ASN A 136 -3.61 12.93 -6.76
C ASN A 136 -4.78 12.28 -6.00
N GLU A 137 -5.27 11.14 -6.47
CA GLU A 137 -6.33 10.37 -5.80
C GLU A 137 -5.89 9.92 -4.40
N ALA A 138 -4.66 9.38 -4.27
CA ALA A 138 -4.09 8.97 -2.99
C ALA A 138 -3.89 10.15 -2.04
N LEU A 139 -3.42 11.29 -2.57
CA LEU A 139 -3.24 12.51 -1.77
C LEU A 139 -4.56 13.02 -1.21
N GLN A 140 -5.60 13.10 -2.04
CA GLN A 140 -6.94 13.50 -1.59
C GLN A 140 -7.47 12.50 -0.54
N PHE A 141 -7.39 11.20 -0.83
CA PHE A 141 -7.85 10.16 0.07
C PHE A 141 -7.19 10.25 1.44
N PHE A 142 -5.87 10.37 1.52
CA PHE A 142 -5.16 10.43 2.80
C PHE A 142 -5.40 11.71 3.59
N ASN A 143 -5.62 12.85 2.92
CA ASN A 143 -5.97 14.09 3.60
C ASN A 143 -7.34 14.01 4.30
N GLU A 144 -8.28 13.27 3.69
CA GLU A 144 -9.64 13.10 4.21
C GLU A 144 -9.81 11.84 5.08
N LEU A 145 -8.76 11.03 5.23
CA LEU A 145 -8.81 9.76 5.95
C LEU A 145 -8.86 9.96 7.47
N GLU A 146 -9.98 9.58 8.07
CA GLU A 146 -10.20 9.55 9.52
C GLU A 146 -9.82 8.18 10.08
N ILE A 147 -9.23 8.15 11.28
CA ILE A 147 -8.87 6.90 11.97
C ILE A 147 -9.54 6.89 13.34
N LYS A 148 -10.34 5.85 13.60
CA LYS A 148 -11.09 5.65 14.84
C LYS A 148 -10.18 5.15 15.97
N ASN A 149 -9.14 5.92 16.31
CA ASN A 149 -8.31 5.65 17.48
C ASN A 149 -8.78 6.47 18.69
N THR A 150 -8.30 6.11 19.88
CA THR A 150 -8.71 6.72 21.16
C THR A 150 -8.51 8.24 21.22
N MET A 151 -7.62 8.80 20.39
CA MET A 151 -7.26 10.22 20.41
C MET A 151 -7.76 10.98 19.17
N ASN A 152 -8.47 10.33 18.24
CA ASN A 152 -8.81 10.86 16.90
C ASN A 152 -7.64 11.54 16.17
N LYS A 153 -6.40 11.10 16.41
CA LYS A 153 -5.20 11.69 15.77
C LYS A 153 -4.79 10.90 14.55
N GLN A 154 -4.37 11.60 13.50
CA GLN A 154 -3.82 10.93 12.33
C GLN A 154 -2.45 10.31 12.66
N PRO A 155 -2.21 9.02 12.37
CA PRO A 155 -0.96 8.37 12.69
C PRO A 155 0.15 8.89 11.75
N PRO A 156 1.41 8.96 12.23
CA PRO A 156 2.53 9.51 11.47
C PRO A 156 2.79 8.84 10.11
N CYS A 157 2.33 7.60 9.92
CA CYS A 157 2.49 6.92 8.64
C CYS A 157 1.62 7.52 7.53
N ILE A 158 0.45 8.09 7.85
CA ILE A 158 -0.42 8.72 6.85
C ILE A 158 0.13 10.08 6.46
N THR A 159 0.57 10.87 7.45
CA THR A 159 1.28 12.14 7.16
C THR A 159 2.59 11.89 6.39
N GLY A 160 3.29 10.79 6.68
CA GLY A 160 4.45 10.35 5.90
C GLY A 160 4.13 10.01 4.45
N TRP A 161 2.99 9.36 4.17
CA TRP A 161 2.53 9.12 2.81
C TRP A 161 2.18 10.41 2.07
N ILE A 162 1.47 11.33 2.71
CA ILE A 162 1.15 12.65 2.16
C ILE A 162 2.44 13.41 1.82
N ALA A 163 3.39 13.45 2.75
CA ALA A 163 4.69 14.10 2.54
C ALA A 163 5.50 13.46 1.41
N ASN A 164 5.49 12.13 1.31
CA ASN A 164 6.16 11.41 0.23
C ASN A 164 5.55 11.73 -1.14
N ILE A 165 4.22 11.79 -1.25
CA ILE A 165 3.53 12.14 -2.50
C ILE A 165 3.90 13.58 -2.90
N ILE A 166 3.77 14.55 -1.99
CA ILE A 166 4.12 15.95 -2.27
C ILE A 166 5.58 16.09 -2.67
N CYS A 167 6.49 15.45 -1.93
CA CYS A 167 7.92 15.48 -2.21
C CYS A 167 8.24 14.88 -3.58
N LEU A 168 7.64 13.74 -3.95
CA LEU A 168 7.83 13.12 -5.26
C LEU A 168 7.36 14.04 -6.40
N LYS A 169 6.18 14.67 -6.24
CA LYS A 169 5.65 15.60 -7.24
C LYS A 169 6.58 16.80 -7.44
N ASN A 170 6.99 17.45 -6.34
CA ASN A 170 7.87 18.62 -6.39
C ASN A 170 9.26 18.27 -6.92
N LEU A 171 9.81 17.12 -6.51
CA LEU A 171 11.11 16.64 -6.99
C LEU A 171 11.10 16.39 -8.49
N TYR A 172 10.07 15.70 -9.00
CA TYR A 172 9.96 15.47 -10.44
C TYR A 172 9.84 16.79 -11.20
N GLN A 173 9.02 17.74 -10.72
CA GLN A 173 8.87 19.04 -11.36
C GLN A 173 10.21 19.79 -11.43
N ASP A 174 10.95 19.85 -10.33
CA ASP A 174 12.28 20.48 -10.29
C ASP A 174 13.28 19.80 -11.24
N LEU A 175 13.35 18.46 -11.22
CA LEU A 175 14.24 17.70 -12.11
C LEU A 175 13.87 17.85 -13.59
N HIS A 176 12.58 17.95 -13.89
CA HIS A 176 12.09 18.10 -15.25
C HIS A 176 12.37 19.50 -15.79
N GLU A 177 11.97 20.54 -15.04
CA GLU A 177 12.07 21.95 -15.46
C GLU A 177 13.53 22.46 -15.45
N ASN A 178 14.32 22.11 -14.44
CA ASN A 178 15.67 22.65 -14.27
C ASN A 178 16.78 21.76 -14.86
N PHE A 179 16.53 20.46 -15.05
CA PHE A 179 17.56 19.49 -15.45
C PHE A 179 17.17 18.60 -16.63
N ASN A 180 16.01 18.82 -17.26
CA ASN A 180 15.52 18.07 -18.42
C ASN A 180 15.44 16.55 -18.20
N PHE A 181 15.11 16.09 -16.98
CA PHE A 181 14.86 14.68 -16.74
C PHE A 181 13.54 14.25 -17.42
N GLU A 182 13.61 13.25 -18.29
CA GLU A 182 12.42 12.70 -18.98
C GLU A 182 11.59 11.77 -18.08
N TYR A 183 12.24 11.11 -17.12
CA TYR A 183 11.59 10.15 -16.23
C TYR A 183 12.34 10.01 -14.91
N LEU A 184 11.65 9.41 -13.93
CA LEU A 184 12.18 9.14 -12.61
C LEU A 184 11.94 7.68 -12.19
N LEU A 185 13.00 7.02 -11.75
CA LEU A 185 12.97 5.71 -11.10
C LEU A 185 12.91 5.89 -9.59
N VAL A 186 11.71 5.84 -9.03
CA VAL A 186 11.46 6.26 -7.64
C VAL A 186 12.12 5.32 -6.63
N ARG A 187 12.32 4.04 -6.97
CA ARG A 187 13.01 3.10 -6.08
C ARG A 187 14.41 3.57 -5.68
N ARG A 188 15.09 4.36 -6.54
CA ARG A 188 16.42 4.92 -6.26
C ARG A 188 16.42 5.98 -5.16
N LEU A 189 15.24 6.48 -4.78
CA LEU A 189 15.04 7.47 -3.73
C LEU A 189 14.73 6.83 -2.36
N THR A 190 14.67 5.49 -2.28
CA THR A 190 14.38 4.74 -1.05
C THR A 190 15.66 4.36 -0.29
N GLN A 191 15.51 4.00 0.99
CA GLN A 191 16.63 3.59 1.83
C GLN A 191 17.02 2.11 1.64
N ASP A 192 16.36 1.39 0.74
CA ASP A 192 16.57 -0.05 0.47
C ASP A 192 18.05 -0.39 0.19
N CYS A 193 18.78 0.48 -0.52
CA CYS A 193 20.20 0.28 -0.81
C CYS A 193 21.05 0.24 0.48
N LEU A 194 20.72 1.10 1.45
CA LEU A 194 21.41 1.15 2.74
C LEU A 194 21.05 -0.06 3.60
N GLU A 195 19.78 -0.47 3.61
CA GLU A 195 19.36 -1.67 4.35
C GLU A 195 20.00 -2.95 3.79
N SER A 196 20.12 -3.03 2.46
CA SER A 196 20.80 -4.13 1.78
C SER A 196 22.29 -4.18 2.14
N LEU A 197 22.96 -3.02 2.19
CA LEU A 197 24.34 -2.90 2.63
C LEU A 197 24.52 -3.37 4.09
N PHE A 198 23.67 -2.92 5.01
CA PHE A 198 23.73 -3.37 6.41
C PHE A 198 23.46 -4.86 6.55
N SER A 199 22.58 -5.42 5.73
CA SER A 199 22.31 -6.87 5.71
C SER A 199 23.54 -7.66 5.29
N CYS A 200 24.32 -7.17 4.32
CA CYS A 200 25.59 -7.78 3.93
C CYS A 200 26.68 -7.68 5.01
N LYS A 201 26.67 -6.64 5.85
CA LYS A 201 27.65 -6.46 6.94
C LYS A 201 27.30 -7.19 8.24
N ARG A 202 26.03 -7.56 8.43
CA ARG A 202 25.54 -8.34 9.58
C ARG A 202 25.53 -9.86 9.33
N ARG A 203 25.75 -10.28 8.07
CA ARG A 203 26.06 -11.66 7.71
C ARG A 203 27.55 -11.90 7.86
#